data_AF-A0AAD7QCF7-F1
#
_entry.id   AF-A0AAD7QCF7-F1
#
_cell.length_a   1.000
_cell.length_b   1.000
_cell.length_c   1.000
_cell.angle_alpha   90.00
_cell.angle_beta   90.00
_cell.angle_gamma   90.00
#
_symmetry.space_group_name_H-M   'P 1'
#
loop_
_entity.id
_entity.type
_entity.pdbx_description
1 polymer ?
#
loop_
_entity_poly.entity_id
_entity_poly.type
_entity_poly.pdbx_seq_one_letter_code
_entity_poly.pdbx_strand_id
1 'polypeptide(L)'
;MGYGFQLKDLPNAFIVNIGDILEIMTNGIYRSIEHRATVNSEEERLSIATFYSPKVDGNIGPAPSLITPERPALFKRIGVEDYFKGFYSRELRGKSNLDVLRIKDEDVKSI
;
A
#
# COMPACT_ATOMS: atom_id res chain seq x y z
N MET A 1 -10.94 7.63 -14.90
CA MET A 1 -11.43 6.38 -14.26
C MET A 1 -10.64 5.24 -14.87
N GLY A 2 -9.86 4.50 -14.08
CA GLY A 2 -9.03 3.40 -14.61
C GLY A 2 -9.87 2.20 -15.07
N TYR A 3 -9.28 1.33 -15.89
CA TYR A 3 -9.89 0.05 -16.26
C TYR A 3 -9.67 -0.98 -15.16
N GLY A 4 -10.70 -1.77 -14.85
CA GLY A 4 -10.58 -2.92 -13.95
C GLY A 4 -10.33 -4.21 -14.72
N PHE A 5 -9.54 -5.12 -14.14
CA PHE A 5 -9.30 -6.45 -14.69
C PHE A 5 -9.91 -7.51 -13.77
N GLN A 6 -10.63 -8.46 -14.34
CA GLN A 6 -11.13 -9.61 -13.59
C GLN A 6 -10.01 -10.63 -13.42
N LEU A 7 -9.81 -11.08 -12.18
CA LEU A 7 -8.90 -12.17 -11.88
C LEU A 7 -9.65 -13.49 -12.02
N LYS A 8 -9.03 -14.46 -12.70
CA LYS A 8 -9.56 -15.81 -12.80
C LYS A 8 -9.05 -16.63 -11.61
N ASP A 9 -9.99 -17.23 -10.88
CA ASP A 9 -9.67 -18.14 -9.80
C ASP A 9 -9.06 -19.43 -10.37
N LEU A 10 -7.88 -19.80 -9.89
CA LEU A 10 -7.19 -21.04 -10.23
C LEU A 10 -7.37 -22.05 -9.08
N PRO A 11 -7.68 -23.32 -9.36
CA PRO A 11 -7.76 -24.34 -8.31
C PRO A 11 -6.46 -24.44 -7.52
N ASN A 12 -6.56 -24.57 -6.19
CA ASN A 12 -5.42 -24.74 -5.28
C ASN A 12 -4.38 -23.59 -5.34
N ALA A 13 -4.80 -22.38 -5.67
CA ALA A 13 -3.94 -21.20 -5.71
C ALA A 13 -4.36 -20.13 -4.69
N PHE A 14 -3.38 -19.32 -4.28
CA PHE A 14 -3.63 -18.08 -3.56
C PHE A 14 -3.40 -16.88 -4.47
N ILE A 15 -4.22 -15.86 -4.30
CA ILE A 15 -3.95 -14.53 -4.85
C ILE A 15 -3.11 -13.78 -3.82
N VAL A 16 -1.96 -13.27 -4.23
CA VAL A 16 -1.06 -12.46 -3.40
C VAL A 16 -0.96 -11.06 -3.99
N ASN A 17 -1.24 -10.04 -3.18
CA ASN A 17 -1.12 -8.64 -3.58
C ASN A 17 -0.11 -7.89 -2.70
N ILE A 18 0.52 -6.88 -3.29
CA ILE A 18 1.40 -5.94 -2.59
C ILE A 18 0.53 -4.90 -1.88
N GLY A 19 0.79 -4.66 -0.60
CA GLY A 19 0.16 -3.59 0.17
C GLY A 19 1.03 -2.33 0.23
N ASP A 20 0.41 -1.22 0.64
CA ASP A 20 1.02 0.11 0.71
C ASP A 20 2.31 0.15 1.54
N ILE A 21 2.37 -0.58 2.65
CA ILE A 21 3.57 -0.66 3.50
C ILE A 21 4.77 -1.21 2.71
N LEU A 22 4.56 -2.22 1.88
CA LEU A 22 5.63 -2.79 1.07
C LEU A 22 6.02 -1.86 -0.10
N GLU A 23 5.07 -1.11 -0.66
CA GLU A 23 5.37 -0.02 -1.60
C GLU A 23 6.28 1.04 -0.96
N ILE A 24 5.98 1.45 0.27
CA ILE A 24 6.80 2.40 1.04
C ILE A 24 8.21 1.83 1.28
N MET A 25 8.30 0.60 1.81
CA MET A 25 9.58 -0.04 2.13
C MET A 25 10.47 -0.24 0.90
N THR A 26 9.88 -0.52 -0.25
CA THR A 26 10.60 -0.71 -1.51
C THR A 26 10.89 0.60 -2.24
N ASN A 27 10.61 1.75 -1.62
CA ASN A 27 10.75 3.06 -2.24
C ASN A 27 10.02 3.16 -3.60
N GLY A 28 8.83 2.55 -3.70
CA GLY A 28 7.98 2.58 -4.90
C GLY A 28 8.36 1.59 -6.01
N ILE A 29 9.35 0.71 -5.80
CA ILE A 29 9.71 -0.33 -6.79
C ILE A 29 8.55 -1.32 -6.98
N TYR A 30 7.97 -1.80 -5.88
CA TYR A 30 6.77 -2.63 -5.93
C TYR A 30 5.55 -1.76 -5.68
N ARG A 31 4.59 -1.81 -6.60
CA ARG A 31 3.37 -1.00 -6.53
C ARG A 31 2.28 -1.78 -5.83
N SER A 32 1.71 -1.19 -4.78
CA SER A 32 0.39 -1.53 -4.27
C SER A 32 -0.64 -1.24 -5.36
N ILE A 33 -1.68 -2.05 -5.48
CA ILE A 33 -2.69 -1.88 -6.55
C ILE A 33 -4.08 -1.96 -5.92
N GLU A 34 -4.95 -1.03 -6.32
CA GLU A 34 -6.35 -1.07 -5.91
C GLU A 34 -7.02 -2.32 -6.47
N HIS A 35 -7.74 -3.02 -5.61
CA HIS A 35 -8.51 -4.20 -5.95
C HIS A 35 -9.87 -4.09 -5.27
N ARG A 36 -10.90 -4.68 -5.87
CA ARG A 36 -12.26 -4.68 -5.32
C ARG A 36 -12.94 -6.02 -5.56
N ALA A 37 -13.76 -6.45 -4.62
CA ALA A 37 -14.73 -7.51 -4.84
C ALA A 37 -16.00 -6.90 -5.45
N THR A 38 -16.60 -7.60 -6.41
CA THR A 38 -17.90 -7.24 -6.99
C THR A 38 -18.95 -8.26 -6.59
N VAL A 39 -20.19 -7.81 -6.40
CA VAL A 39 -21.33 -8.69 -6.14
C VAL A 39 -21.95 -9.18 -7.44
N ASN A 40 -22.62 -10.33 -7.40
CA ASN A 40 -23.43 -10.87 -8.48
C ASN A 40 -24.79 -11.34 -7.92
N SER A 41 -25.76 -11.66 -8.79
CA SER A 41 -27.12 -12.08 -8.39
C SER A 41 -27.35 -13.59 -8.48
N GLU A 42 -26.33 -14.37 -8.85
CA GLU A 42 -26.44 -15.79 -9.19
C GLU A 42 -25.99 -16.70 -8.06
N GLU A 43 -24.80 -16.43 -7.49
CA GLU A 43 -24.14 -17.31 -6.53
C GLU A 43 -23.39 -16.54 -5.44
N GLU A 44 -23.37 -17.11 -4.22
CA GLU A 44 -22.53 -16.61 -3.14
C GLU A 44 -21.04 -16.89 -3.40
N ARG A 45 -20.18 -15.97 -2.93
CA ARG A 45 -18.73 -16.15 -2.95
C ARG A 45 -18.16 -15.92 -1.56
N LEU A 46 -17.47 -16.93 -1.02
CA LEU A 46 -16.70 -16.82 0.21
C LEU A 46 -15.20 -16.70 -0.08
N SER A 47 -14.51 -15.85 0.70
CA SER A 47 -13.05 -15.73 0.65
C SER A 47 -12.47 -15.37 2.00
N ILE A 48 -11.25 -15.81 2.26
CA ILE A 48 -10.46 -15.44 3.44
C ILE A 48 -9.22 -14.64 3.01
N ALA A 49 -8.97 -13.51 3.69
CA ALA A 49 -7.79 -12.69 3.49
C ALA A 49 -6.90 -12.76 4.73
N THR A 50 -5.60 -12.96 4.53
CA THR A 50 -4.59 -12.92 5.61
C THR A 50 -3.61 -11.79 5.32
N PHE A 51 -3.41 -10.91 6.28
CA PHE A 51 -2.53 -9.75 6.14
C PHE A 51 -1.26 -9.93 6.95
N TYR A 52 -0.11 -9.80 6.29
CA TYR A 52 1.19 -9.73 6.94
C TYR A 52 1.59 -8.26 7.06
N SER A 53 1.74 -7.76 8.29
CA SER A 53 2.08 -6.37 8.58
C SER A 53 3.24 -6.28 9.56
N PRO A 54 4.00 -5.17 9.57
CA PRO A 54 5.05 -4.94 10.56
C PRO A 54 4.48 -4.89 11.99
N LYS A 55 5.36 -5.06 12.97
CA LYS A 55 5.00 -4.90 14.38
C LYS A 55 4.53 -3.46 14.65
N VAL A 56 3.53 -3.30 15.52
CA VAL A 56 2.87 -2.01 15.81
C VAL A 56 3.84 -0.99 16.42
N ASP A 57 4.81 -1.44 17.21
CA ASP A 57 5.88 -0.64 17.81
C ASP A 57 7.05 -0.35 16.85
N GLY A 58 6.95 -0.80 15.60
CA GLY A 58 7.94 -0.60 14.57
C GLY A 58 7.82 0.74 13.83
N ASN A 59 8.74 0.93 12.89
CA ASN A 59 8.73 2.05 11.94
C ASN A 59 8.66 1.52 10.51
N ILE A 60 7.98 2.26 9.64
CA ILE A 60 7.93 2.04 8.19
C ILE A 60 8.54 3.23 7.47
N GLY A 61 9.17 2.95 6.34
CA GLY A 61 9.84 3.94 5.50
C GLY A 61 10.69 3.22 4.45
N PRO A 62 11.23 3.94 3.45
CA PRO A 62 12.09 3.33 2.45
C PRO A 62 13.28 2.60 3.09
N ALA A 63 13.58 1.39 2.62
CA ALA A 63 14.76 0.66 3.06
C ALA A 63 16.01 1.46 2.67
N PRO A 64 16.97 1.68 3.59
CA PRO A 64 18.14 2.53 3.31
C PRO A 64 18.93 2.11 2.07
N SER A 65 19.02 0.81 1.81
CA SER A 65 19.71 0.25 0.63
C SER A 65 19.00 0.50 -0.70
N LEU A 66 17.76 1.01 -0.70
CA LEU A 66 16.95 1.31 -1.88
C LEU A 66 16.82 2.82 -2.14
N ILE A 67 17.54 3.64 -1.36
CA ILE A 67 17.68 5.08 -1.57
C ILE A 67 19.05 5.32 -2.22
N THR A 68 19.06 5.94 -3.39
CA THR A 68 20.29 6.31 -4.12
C THR A 68 20.17 7.74 -4.65
N PRO A 69 21.25 8.37 -5.15
CA PRO A 69 21.16 9.68 -5.81
C PRO A 69 20.18 9.68 -6.99
N GLU A 70 20.08 8.57 -7.73
CA GLU A 70 19.17 8.41 -8.88
C GLU A 70 17.74 8.05 -8.45
N ARG A 71 17.57 7.54 -7.22
CA ARG A 71 16.28 7.21 -6.63
C ARG A 71 16.22 7.72 -5.18
N PRO A 72 15.98 9.03 -4.99
CA PRO A 72 15.83 9.59 -3.65
C PRO A 72 14.63 8.97 -2.93
N ALA A 73 14.55 9.20 -1.62
CA ALA A 73 13.42 8.74 -0.83
C ALA A 73 12.12 9.37 -1.36
N LEU A 74 11.13 8.52 -1.69
CA LEU A 74 9.81 8.97 -2.14
C LEU A 74 8.81 9.07 -0.99
N PHE A 75 9.09 8.43 0.14
CA PHE A 75 8.18 8.33 1.28
C PHE A 75 8.84 8.75 2.59
N LYS A 76 8.05 9.38 3.46
CA LYS A 76 8.42 9.73 4.83
C LYS A 76 8.53 8.47 5.69
N ARG A 77 9.39 8.52 6.72
CA ARG A 77 9.44 7.49 7.77
C ARG A 77 8.37 7.81 8.83
N ILE A 78 7.61 6.81 9.25
CA ILE A 78 6.52 6.95 10.24
C ILE A 78 6.41 5.69 11.11
N GLY A 79 5.93 5.84 12.35
CA GLY A 79 5.59 4.71 13.22
C GLY A 79 4.45 3.89 12.64
N VAL A 80 4.47 2.58 12.84
CA VAL A 80 3.42 1.68 12.33
C VAL A 80 2.07 2.00 12.97
N GLU A 81 2.06 2.31 14.27
CA GLU A 81 0.85 2.76 14.96
C GLU A 81 0.25 4.01 14.33
N ASP A 82 1.05 5.04 14.07
CA ASP A 82 0.58 6.30 13.48
C ASP A 82 0.11 6.12 12.04
N TYR A 83 0.78 5.25 11.28
CA TYR A 83 0.31 4.83 9.96
C TYR A 83 -1.10 4.26 10.02
N PHE A 84 -1.36 3.33 10.94
CA PHE A 84 -2.68 2.71 11.06
C PHE A 84 -3.73 3.67 11.61
N LYS A 85 -3.39 4.55 12.56
CA LYS A 85 -4.29 5.63 13.01
C LYS A 85 -4.73 6.49 11.82
N GLY A 86 -3.77 6.94 11.01
CA GLY A 86 -4.04 7.72 9.81
C GLY A 86 -4.80 6.94 8.74
N PHE A 87 -4.58 5.63 8.61
CA PHE A 87 -5.30 4.77 7.69
C PHE A 87 -6.79 4.63 8.07
N TYR A 88 -7.08 4.34 9.34
CA TYR A 88 -8.45 4.11 9.83
C TYR A 88 -9.26 5.39 10.04
N SER A 89 -8.62 6.56 10.17
CA SER A 89 -9.31 7.83 10.38
C SER A 89 -9.78 8.53 9.10
N ARG A 90 -9.46 7.99 7.92
CA ARG A 90 -9.70 8.66 6.63
C ARG A 90 -10.97 8.19 5.94
N GLU A 91 -11.51 9.05 5.08
CA GLU A 91 -12.52 8.65 4.10
C GLU A 91 -11.95 7.58 3.14
N LEU A 92 -12.78 6.63 2.72
CA LEU A 92 -12.43 5.55 1.79
C LEU A 92 -12.27 6.06 0.35
N ARG A 93 -11.37 7.02 0.13
CA ARG A 93 -11.02 7.57 -1.18
C ARG A 93 -9.68 7.04 -1.65
N GLY A 94 -9.73 5.93 -2.38
CA GLY A 94 -8.60 5.30 -3.07
C GLY A 94 -7.30 5.25 -2.27
N LYS A 95 -6.16 5.52 -2.93
CA LYS A 95 -4.79 5.54 -2.34
C LYS A 95 -4.45 6.76 -1.46
N SER A 96 -5.45 7.47 -0.91
CA SER A 96 -5.21 8.71 -0.17
C SER A 96 -4.20 8.62 0.97
N ASN A 97 -4.04 7.44 1.60
CA ASN A 97 -3.08 7.26 2.69
C ASN A 97 -1.61 7.25 2.23
N LEU A 98 -1.30 6.59 1.11
CA LEU A 98 0.03 6.60 0.52
C LEU A 98 0.46 8.02 0.12
N ASP A 99 -0.47 8.81 -0.44
CA ASP A 99 -0.17 10.14 -0.96
C ASP A 99 0.25 11.13 0.13
N VAL A 100 -0.25 10.98 1.35
CA VAL A 100 0.18 11.84 2.48
C VAL A 100 1.59 11.50 2.96
N LEU A 101 2.02 10.26 2.77
CA LEU A 101 3.36 9.83 3.14
C LEU A 101 4.39 10.14 2.05
N ARG A 102 3.97 10.54 0.86
CA ARG A 102 4.90 10.98 -0.19
C ARG A 102 5.62 12.25 0.24
N ILE A 103 6.92 12.29 -0.01
CA ILE A 103 7.71 13.51 0.14
C ILE A 103 7.35 14.42 -1.04
N LYS A 104 6.97 15.66 -0.75
CA LYS A 104 6.70 16.68 -1.77
C LYS A 104 7.97 17.49 -2.04
N ASP A 105 8.12 18.03 -3.25
CA ASP A 105 9.31 18.83 -3.63
C ASP A 105 9.54 20.06 -2.72
N GLU A 106 8.49 20.55 -2.06
CA GLU A 106 8.55 21.63 -1.08
C GLU A 106 9.25 21.22 0.22
N ASP A 107 9.15 19.95 0.61
CA ASP A 107 9.76 19.39 1.82
C ASP A 107 11.27 19.11 1.64
N VAL A 108 11.76 19.12 0.39
CA VAL A 108 13.19 18.92 0.05
C VAL A 108 13.97 20.24 0.12
N LYS A 109 13.31 21.39 -0.01
CA LYS A 109 13.93 22.73 0.00
C LYS A 109 14.12 23.32 1.40
N SER A 110 13.65 22.65 2.44
CA SER A 110 13.73 23.09 3.84
C SER A 110 14.84 22.39 4.64
N ILE A 111 15.73 21.66 3.97
CA ILE A 111 16.88 20.96 4.53
C ILE A 111 18.17 21.50 3.91
#